data_AF-A0A8E2DZ45-F1
#
_entry.id   AF-A0A8E2DZ45-F1
#
_cell.length_a   1.000
_cell.length_b   1.000
_cell.length_c   1.000
_cell.angle_alpha   90.00
_cell.angle_beta   90.00
_cell.angle_gamma   90.00
#
_symmetry.space_group_name_H-M   'P 1'
#
loop_
_entity.id
_entity.type
_entity.pdbx_description
1 polymer ?
#
loop_
_entity_poly.entity_id
_entity_poly.type
_entity_poly.pdbx_seq_one_letter_code
_entity_poly.pdbx_strand_id
1 'polypeptide(L)'
;LYQQLISSESATLTLLRTGKLFFKEYPCKTNASETADCHCGLIESIPHFLFTRRRWAQQRTKLRQQHEDRCEDPSYALGGYSSRERGKKIDGPHKHWKPDISVVKATIQFAKDTGRLHPGEQDAAAQEQISTSDYS
;
A
#
# COMPACT_ATOMS: atom_id res chain seq x y z
N LEU A 1 -5.71 7.26 12.95
CA LEU A 1 -4.87 6.90 11.79
C LEU A 1 -4.84 8.02 10.74
N TYR A 2 -5.89 8.23 9.94
CA TYR A 2 -5.86 9.24 8.87
C TYR A 2 -5.62 10.68 9.38
N GLN A 3 -6.10 11.05 10.57
CA GLN A 3 -5.82 12.35 11.19
C GLN A 3 -4.34 12.56 11.59
N GLN A 4 -3.51 11.51 11.61
CA GLN A 4 -2.09 11.55 11.99
C GLN A 4 -1.15 11.45 10.78
N LEU A 5 -1.72 11.36 9.57
CA LEU A 5 -1.03 11.27 8.30
C LEU A 5 -1.31 12.53 7.48
N ILE A 6 -0.34 12.99 6.71
CA ILE A 6 -0.60 14.07 5.74
C ILE A 6 -1.40 13.52 4.54
N SER A 7 -1.98 14.42 3.73
CA SER A 7 -2.84 14.03 2.59
C SER A 7 -2.15 13.04 1.63
N SER A 8 -0.88 13.31 1.27
CA SER A 8 -0.11 12.43 0.37
C SER A 8 0.20 11.06 0.98
N GLU A 9 0.43 10.99 2.29
CA GLU A 9 0.61 9.73 3.03
C GLU A 9 -0.69 8.94 3.08
N SER A 10 -1.80 9.62 3.32
CA SER A 10 -3.14 9.02 3.35
C SER A 10 -3.54 8.45 2.00
N ALA A 11 -3.26 9.17 0.90
CA ALA A 11 -3.46 8.69 -0.46
C ALA A 11 -2.62 7.43 -0.74
N THR A 12 -1.34 7.47 -0.37
CA THR A 12 -0.43 6.32 -0.50
C THR A 12 -0.92 5.12 0.28
N LEU A 13 -1.37 5.31 1.53
CA LEU A 13 -1.93 4.26 2.36
C LEU A 13 -3.21 3.67 1.77
N THR A 14 -4.09 4.49 1.22
CA THR A 14 -5.33 4.04 0.55
C THR A 14 -5.00 3.18 -0.67
N LEU A 15 -4.03 3.60 -1.47
CA LEU A 15 -3.55 2.83 -2.62
C LEU A 15 -2.99 1.47 -2.19
N LEU A 16 -2.19 1.43 -1.11
CA LEU A 16 -1.68 0.19 -0.54
C LEU A 16 -2.81 -0.71 0.00
N ARG A 17 -3.77 -0.16 0.73
CA ARG A 17 -4.89 -0.94 1.29
C ARG A 17 -5.81 -1.52 0.23
N THR A 18 -6.00 -0.81 -0.87
CA THR A 18 -6.88 -1.24 -1.95
C THR A 18 -6.18 -2.13 -2.98
N GLY A 19 -4.85 -2.18 -2.98
CA GLY A 19 -4.08 -2.92 -3.98
C GLY A 19 -4.23 -2.38 -5.41
N LYS A 20 -4.90 -1.22 -5.60
CA LYS A 20 -5.12 -0.57 -6.90
C LYS A 20 -3.82 -0.28 -7.67
N LEU A 21 -2.70 -0.25 -6.96
CA LEU A 21 -1.35 -0.06 -7.47
C LEU A 21 -0.87 -1.18 -8.37
N PHE A 22 -1.35 -2.41 -8.14
CA PHE A 22 -0.95 -3.59 -8.92
C PHE A 22 -1.97 -3.91 -10.00
N PHE A 23 -3.20 -3.43 -9.84
CA PHE A 23 -4.33 -3.70 -10.75
C PHE A 23 -4.36 -2.84 -12.01
N LYS A 24 -3.28 -2.13 -12.39
CA LYS A 24 -3.16 -1.57 -13.75
C LYS A 24 -2.89 -2.69 -14.77
N GLU A 25 -3.80 -3.65 -14.84
CA GLU A 25 -3.97 -4.58 -15.94
C GLU A 25 -5.23 -4.19 -16.70
N TYR A 26 -5.06 -3.23 -17.62
CA TYR A 26 -5.56 -3.42 -18.98
C TYR A 26 -4.50 -2.81 -19.89
N PRO A 27 -3.51 -3.58 -20.35
CA PRO A 27 -2.63 -3.12 -21.41
C PRO A 27 -3.50 -2.94 -22.67
N CYS A 28 -3.85 -1.70 -22.96
CA CYS A 28 -4.23 -1.35 -24.32
C CYS A 28 -3.00 -1.64 -25.18
N LYS A 29 -3.16 -2.57 -26.13
CA LYS A 29 -2.10 -3.13 -26.96
C LYS A 29 -1.16 -2.05 -27.50
N THR A 30 0.05 -1.91 -26.95
CA THR A 30 1.20 -1.32 -27.66
C THR A 30 2.48 -1.49 -26.85
N ASN A 31 3.28 -2.48 -27.25
CA ASN A 31 4.75 -2.50 -27.24
C ASN A 31 5.50 -1.73 -26.13
N ALA A 32 5.57 -2.29 -24.92
CA ALA A 32 6.79 -2.38 -24.11
C ALA A 32 6.47 -3.07 -22.77
N SER A 33 7.35 -3.98 -22.37
CA SER A 33 7.23 -4.91 -21.24
C SER A 33 7.18 -4.22 -19.85
N GLU A 34 6.01 -3.81 -19.40
CA GLU A 34 5.74 -3.52 -17.98
C GLU A 34 4.40 -4.14 -17.56
N THR A 35 4.32 -5.47 -17.56
CA THR A 35 3.16 -6.17 -16.99
C THR A 35 3.18 -6.09 -15.47
N ALA A 36 2.00 -6.21 -14.85
CA ALA A 36 1.80 -6.35 -13.41
C ALA A 36 2.50 -7.58 -12.79
N ASP A 37 3.23 -8.33 -13.62
CA ASP A 37 4.07 -9.45 -13.22
C ASP A 37 5.38 -8.96 -12.61
N CYS A 38 5.66 -9.45 -11.41
CA CYS A 38 7.00 -9.39 -10.87
C CYS A 38 7.97 -10.13 -11.80
N HIS A 39 9.23 -9.66 -11.90
CA HIS A 39 10.33 -10.41 -12.56
C HIS A 39 10.53 -11.84 -11.98
N CYS A 40 9.92 -12.13 -10.84
CA CYS A 40 9.84 -13.46 -10.24
C CYS A 40 8.73 -14.36 -10.82
N GLY A 41 7.96 -13.90 -11.82
CA GLY A 41 6.88 -14.64 -12.47
C GLY A 41 5.61 -14.76 -11.62
N LEU A 42 5.51 -14.04 -10.51
CA LEU A 42 4.33 -14.03 -9.64
C LEU A 42 3.53 -12.75 -9.84
N ILE A 43 2.20 -12.87 -9.74
CA ILE A 43 1.30 -11.72 -9.64
C ILE A 43 1.68 -10.94 -8.39
N GLU A 44 1.95 -9.65 -8.57
CA GLU A 44 2.37 -8.81 -7.45
C GLU A 44 1.21 -8.48 -6.52
N SER A 45 1.31 -8.95 -5.28
CA SER A 45 0.39 -8.61 -4.19
C SER A 45 1.05 -7.65 -3.21
N ILE A 46 0.26 -7.01 -2.34
CA ILE A 46 0.81 -6.13 -1.28
C ILE A 46 1.84 -6.85 -0.40
N PRO A 47 1.58 -8.07 0.12
CA PRO A 47 2.58 -8.79 0.89
C PRO A 47 3.84 -9.08 0.08
N HIS A 48 3.69 -9.43 -1.20
CA HIS A 48 4.83 -9.70 -2.08
C HIS A 48 5.69 -8.46 -2.32
N PHE A 49 5.05 -7.32 -2.60
CA PHE A 49 5.68 -6.02 -2.77
C PHE A 49 6.43 -5.59 -1.49
N LEU A 50 5.76 -5.67 -0.34
CA LEU A 50 6.30 -5.23 0.94
C LEU A 50 7.43 -6.14 1.45
N PHE A 51 7.34 -7.46 1.27
CA PHE A 51 8.20 -8.40 2.01
C PHE A 51 9.12 -9.27 1.13
N THR A 52 8.81 -9.48 -0.15
CA THR A 52 9.48 -10.51 -0.98
C THR A 52 10.37 -9.96 -2.12
N ARG A 53 10.02 -8.82 -2.73
CA ARG A 53 10.67 -8.30 -3.96
C ARG A 53 12.15 -7.92 -3.84
N ARG A 54 13.11 -8.78 -4.19
CA ARG A 54 14.59 -8.54 -4.04
C ARG A 54 15.11 -7.15 -4.48
N ARG A 55 14.48 -6.50 -5.47
CA ARG A 55 14.84 -5.15 -5.97
C ARG A 55 14.95 -4.08 -4.87
N TRP A 56 14.10 -4.12 -3.84
CA TRP A 56 14.12 -3.13 -2.74
C TRP A 56 14.65 -3.70 -1.42
N ALA A 57 15.64 -4.59 -1.50
CA ALA A 57 16.22 -5.22 -0.31
C ALA A 57 16.76 -4.19 0.69
N GLN A 58 17.39 -3.11 0.23
CA GLN A 58 17.93 -2.06 1.10
C GLN A 58 16.84 -1.29 1.86
N GLN A 59 15.77 -0.87 1.15
CA GLN A 59 14.62 -0.20 1.75
C GLN A 59 13.88 -1.13 2.72
N ARG A 60 13.78 -2.43 2.39
CA ARG A 60 13.19 -3.43 3.27
C ARG A 60 13.98 -3.67 4.56
N THR A 61 15.30 -3.54 4.55
CA THR A 61 16.07 -3.68 5.79
C THR A 61 15.63 -2.64 6.82
N LYS A 62 15.41 -1.39 6.39
CA LYS A 62 14.87 -0.33 7.24
C LYS A 62 13.43 -0.63 7.69
N LEU A 63 12.60 -1.12 6.77
CA LEU A 63 11.22 -1.51 7.08
C LEU A 63 11.16 -2.63 8.14
N ARG A 64 12.00 -3.66 8.00
CA ARG A 64 12.09 -4.78 8.94
C ARG A 64 12.57 -4.35 10.33
N GLN A 65 13.52 -3.41 10.41
CA GLN A 65 13.94 -2.84 11.69
C GLN A 65 12.81 -2.12 12.41
N GLN A 66 11.86 -1.52 11.69
CA GLN A 66 10.71 -0.83 12.27
C GLN A 66 9.53 -1.78 12.58
N HIS A 67 9.42 -2.90 11.86
CA HIS A 67 8.32 -3.86 12.06
C HIS A 67 8.64 -4.94 13.09
N GLU A 68 9.88 -4.99 13.56
CA GLU A 68 10.36 -5.93 14.60
C GLU A 68 9.90 -7.37 14.30
N ASP A 69 9.23 -8.00 15.26
CA ASP A 69 8.75 -9.39 15.20
C ASP A 69 7.57 -9.60 14.22
N ARG A 70 6.93 -8.51 13.75
CA ARG A 70 5.75 -8.55 12.85
C ARG A 70 6.08 -8.13 11.42
N CYS A 71 7.34 -8.29 11.02
CA CYS A 71 7.86 -7.88 9.70
C CYS A 71 7.29 -8.62 8.49
N GLU A 72 6.35 -9.56 8.68
CA GLU A 72 5.66 -10.29 7.61
C GLU A 72 4.13 -10.14 7.69
N ASP A 73 3.60 -9.32 8.62
CA ASP A 73 2.16 -9.10 8.76
C ASP A 73 1.71 -7.86 7.94
N PRO A 74 1.04 -8.06 6.78
CA PRO A 74 0.56 -6.95 5.97
C PRO A 74 -0.52 -6.14 6.66
N SER A 75 -1.33 -6.73 7.55
CA SER A 75 -2.35 -5.99 8.30
C SER A 75 -1.66 -5.03 9.26
N TYR A 76 -0.65 -5.49 10.00
CA TYR A 76 0.15 -4.64 10.88
C TYR A 76 0.82 -3.49 10.13
N ALA A 77 1.50 -3.81 9.01
CA ALA A 77 2.18 -2.83 8.17
C ALA A 77 1.26 -1.73 7.63
N LEU A 78 -0.01 -2.06 7.36
CA LEU A 78 -1.02 -1.15 6.83
C LEU A 78 -1.91 -0.53 7.92
N GLY A 79 -1.59 -0.74 9.20
CA GLY A 79 -2.37 -0.24 10.33
C GLY A 79 -3.78 -0.82 10.38
N GLY A 80 -3.90 -2.11 10.08
CA GLY A 80 -5.07 -2.97 10.24
C GLY A 80 -4.91 -3.90 11.44
N TYR A 81 -6.04 -4.41 11.93
CA TYR A 81 -6.10 -5.27 13.10
C TYR A 81 -5.94 -6.75 12.72
N SER A 82 -5.02 -7.45 13.39
CA SER A 82 -4.82 -8.89 13.26
C SER A 82 -5.37 -9.62 14.49
N SER A 83 -6.53 -10.23 14.31
CA SER A 83 -7.24 -10.89 15.43
C SER A 83 -6.51 -12.13 15.96
N ARG A 84 -5.83 -12.89 15.10
CA ARG A 84 -5.18 -14.17 15.44
C ARG A 84 -4.06 -14.51 14.47
N GLU A 85 -2.95 -15.00 14.99
CA GLU A 85 -1.94 -15.75 14.22
C GLU A 85 -1.64 -17.04 14.99
N ARG A 86 -1.71 -18.19 14.30
CA ARG A 86 -1.50 -19.54 14.88
C ARG A 86 -2.25 -19.75 16.21
N GLY A 87 -3.47 -19.24 16.31
CA GLY A 87 -4.34 -19.38 17.49
C GLY A 87 -4.06 -18.40 18.64
N LYS A 88 -3.01 -17.57 18.58
CA LYS A 88 -2.74 -16.52 19.57
C LYS A 88 -3.38 -15.21 19.13
N LYS A 89 -4.04 -14.51 20.06
CA LYS A 89 -4.47 -13.11 19.83
C LYS A 89 -3.23 -12.22 19.80
N ILE A 90 -3.01 -11.54 18.69
CA ILE A 90 -1.85 -10.65 18.50
C ILE A 90 -2.21 -9.24 18.97
N ASP A 91 -3.31 -8.68 18.46
CA ASP A 91 -3.65 -7.27 18.65
C ASP A 91 -4.57 -6.98 19.84
N GLY A 92 -4.59 -7.88 20.83
CA GLY A 92 -5.37 -7.69 22.06
C GLY A 92 -6.88 -7.49 21.79
N PRO A 93 -7.63 -6.84 22.70
CA PRO A 93 -9.03 -6.51 22.48
C PRO A 93 -9.19 -5.36 21.48
N HIS A 94 -9.98 -5.57 20.42
CA HIS A 94 -10.28 -4.56 19.40
C HIS A 94 -10.71 -3.20 19.96
N LYS A 95 -11.44 -3.17 21.10
CA LYS A 95 -11.93 -1.93 21.74
C LYS A 95 -10.83 -0.92 22.10
N HIS A 96 -9.63 -1.39 22.42
CA HIS A 96 -8.50 -0.53 22.80
C HIS A 96 -7.37 -0.55 21.76
N TRP A 97 -7.55 -1.31 20.69
CA TRP A 97 -6.54 -1.44 19.66
C TRP A 97 -6.37 -0.13 18.91
N LYS A 98 -5.11 0.26 18.72
CA LYS A 98 -4.71 1.39 17.89
C LYS A 98 -3.59 0.95 16.97
N PRO A 99 -3.60 1.39 15.70
CA PRO A 99 -2.50 1.09 14.79
C PRO A 99 -1.23 1.82 15.25
N ASP A 100 -0.09 1.16 15.08
CA ASP A 100 1.20 1.80 15.27
C ASP A 100 1.49 2.75 14.11
N ILE A 101 1.48 4.05 14.39
CA ILE A 101 1.64 5.09 13.37
C ILE A 101 3.07 5.12 12.84
N SER A 102 4.07 4.75 13.65
CA SER A 102 5.46 4.70 13.21
C SER A 102 5.65 3.63 12.14
N VAL A 103 5.07 2.45 12.36
CA VAL A 103 5.04 1.33 11.42
C VAL A 103 4.33 1.70 10.13
N VAL A 104 3.17 2.34 10.22
CA VAL A 104 2.41 2.78 9.03
C VAL A 104 3.20 3.82 8.23
N LYS A 105 3.83 4.80 8.90
CA LYS A 105 4.67 5.79 8.23
C LYS A 105 5.90 5.17 7.59
N ALA A 106 6.54 4.19 8.23
CA ALA A 106 7.65 3.44 7.65
C ALA A 106 7.22 2.68 6.38
N THR A 107 6.04 2.04 6.38
CA THR A 107 5.46 1.37 5.20
C THR A 107 5.17 2.36 4.07
N ILE A 108 4.63 3.54 4.39
CA ILE A 108 4.36 4.60 3.41
C ILE A 108 5.68 5.14 2.84
N GLN A 109 6.67 5.38 3.68
CA GLN A 109 7.98 5.87 3.24
C GLN A 109 8.69 4.84 2.36
N PHE A 110 8.67 3.55 2.74
CA PHE A 110 9.15 2.47 1.90
C PHE A 110 8.52 2.54 0.50
N ALA A 111 7.21 2.69 0.45
CA ALA A 111 6.49 2.70 -0.81
C ALA A 111 6.78 3.95 -1.66
N LYS A 112 6.97 5.12 -1.03
CA LYS A 112 7.46 6.34 -1.70
C LYS A 112 8.88 6.17 -2.23
N ASP A 113 9.79 5.62 -1.43
CA ASP A 113 11.20 5.38 -1.80
C ASP A 113 11.34 4.40 -2.98
N THR A 114 10.35 3.53 -3.20
CA THR A 114 10.35 2.64 -4.37
C THR A 114 10.09 3.38 -5.69
N GLY A 115 9.56 4.61 -5.64
CA GLY A 115 9.13 5.38 -6.81
C GLY A 115 7.93 4.80 -7.53
N ARG A 116 7.34 3.70 -7.03
CA ARG A 116 6.24 3.01 -7.71
C ARG A 116 4.89 3.67 -7.46
N LEU A 117 4.80 4.44 -6.37
CA LEU A 117 3.56 5.09 -5.94
C LEU A 117 3.67 6.58 -6.20
N HIS A 118 3.04 7.04 -7.27
CA HIS A 118 2.83 8.47 -7.51
C HIS A 118 1.38 8.81 -7.10
N PRO A 119 1.18 9.58 -6.02
CA PRO A 119 -0.16 10.04 -5.62
C PRO A 119 -0.77 11.07 -6.60
N GLY A 120 -0.09 11.41 -7.70
CA GLY A 120 -0.34 12.62 -8.48
C GLY A 120 -1.11 12.45 -9.79
N GLU A 121 -1.73 11.31 -10.08
CA GLU A 121 -2.37 11.12 -11.40
C GLU A 121 -3.81 10.59 -11.36
N GLN A 122 -4.38 10.34 -10.17
CA GLN A 122 -5.77 9.86 -10.07
C GLN A 122 -6.79 10.94 -9.66
N ASP A 123 -6.33 12.12 -9.25
CA ASP A 123 -7.23 13.23 -8.92
C ASP A 123 -7.54 14.14 -10.13
N ALA A 124 -6.84 13.99 -11.26
CA ALA A 124 -7.09 14.79 -12.47
C ALA A 124 -8.29 14.28 -13.30
N ALA A 125 -8.69 13.01 -13.15
CA ALA A 125 -9.78 12.42 -13.95
C ALA A 125 -11.15 12.48 -13.27
N ALA A 126 -11.24 12.96 -12.03
CA ALA A 126 -12.49 13.00 -11.26
C ALA A 126 -13.18 14.38 -11.22
N GLN A 127 -12.61 15.42 -11.87
CA GLN A 127 -13.19 16.77 -11.86
C GLN A 127 -13.79 17.25 -13.18
N GLU A 128 -13.80 16.44 -14.25
CA GLU A 128 -14.33 16.86 -15.56
C GLU A 128 -15.64 16.18 -15.99
N GLN A 129 -16.42 15.62 -15.05
CA GLN A 129 -17.79 15.15 -15.32
C GLN A 129 -18.86 15.81 -14.43
N ILE A 130 -18.58 16.99 -13.88
CA ILE A 130 -19.59 17.86 -13.24
C ILE A 130 -19.57 19.22 -13.98
N SER A 131 -19.82 19.20 -15.29
CA SER A 131 -20.05 20.44 -16.07
C SER A 131 -20.91 20.22 -17.33
N THR A 132 -21.59 19.09 -17.49
CA THR A 132 -22.57 18.89 -18.58
C THR A 132 -23.90 18.35 -18.04
N SER A 133 -24.35 18.94 -16.94
CA SER A 133 -25.77 18.91 -16.55
C SER A 133 -26.26 20.35 -16.59
N ASP A 134 -26.19 20.97 -17.78
CA ASP A 134 -26.97 22.17 -18.04
C ASP A 134 -28.45 21.79 -17.99
N TYR A 135 -29.16 22.59 -17.22
CA TYR A 135 -30.54 22.47 -16.88
C TYR A 135 -31.37 22.99 -18.06
N SER A 136 -32.08 22.07 -18.74
CA SER A 136 -33.25 22.26 -19.62
C SER A 136 -33.08 23.06 -20.93
#